data_AF-A0A3D5FWM4-F1
#
_entry.id   AF-A0A3D5FWM4-F1
#
_cell.length_a   1.000
_cell.length_b   1.000
_cell.length_c   1.000
_cell.angle_alpha   90.00
_cell.angle_beta   90.00
_cell.angle_gamma   90.00
#
_symmetry.space_group_name_H-M   'P 1'
#
loop_
_entity.id
_entity.type
_entity.pdbx_description
1 polymer ?
#
loop_
_entity_poly.entity_id
_entity_poly.type
_entity_poly.pdbx_seq_one_letter_code
_entity_poly.pdbx_strand_id
1 'polypeptide(L)'
;GTPTCHYSFAYPEVRDYFTSVLREVVENYDVPGVHFLFIRSNPFALYEEKTVDEFKAIHGQDPRTLPEDDATFWQHRANYATQFVRQLREMLDKVGKSQGKHLELSVAVPPLGNGPTWCIDGATWAREGLVDWLTVHAGGILPLEAVGAYRQAIEGSKTPLIVDFYPRRMPACDRLRRAVDYYEAGADGFCFWDSQARVVRASEFATDRFLGHREDLLDWAEQMPDTFRVIPLDTLQGYTMDRRYWTLTSG
;
A
#
# COMPACT_ATOMS: atom_id res chain seq x y z
N GLY A 1 -15.20 23.62 10.95
CA GLY A 1 -14.26 23.19 9.89
C GLY A 1 -14.94 23.29 8.54
N THR A 2 -14.18 23.16 7.46
CA THR A 2 -14.72 23.12 6.10
C THR A 2 -15.20 21.69 5.78
N PRO A 3 -16.44 21.50 5.29
CA PRO A 3 -16.89 20.19 4.83
C PRO A 3 -15.98 19.63 3.72
N THR A 4 -15.77 18.32 3.71
CA THR A 4 -15.05 17.62 2.64
C THR A 4 -16.00 16.68 1.91
N CYS A 5 -15.62 16.25 0.71
CA CYS A 5 -16.37 15.27 -0.08
C CYS A 5 -16.04 13.81 0.30
N HIS A 6 -15.56 13.57 1.52
CA HIS A 6 -15.13 12.25 1.98
C HIS A 6 -16.18 11.60 2.87
N TYR A 7 -16.28 10.28 2.79
CA TYR A 7 -17.11 9.50 3.70
C TYR A 7 -16.46 9.41 5.07
N SER A 8 -17.22 9.69 6.13
CA SER A 8 -16.72 9.62 7.50
C SER A 8 -16.96 8.24 8.11
N PHE A 9 -15.87 7.54 8.39
CA PHE A 9 -15.85 6.24 9.04
C PHE A 9 -16.17 6.34 10.52
N ALA A 10 -16.34 7.54 11.10
CA ALA A 10 -16.86 7.69 12.46
C ALA A 10 -18.28 7.11 12.58
N TYR A 11 -19.06 7.17 11.50
CA TYR A 11 -20.44 6.70 11.46
C TYR A 11 -20.52 5.22 11.05
N PRO A 12 -21.21 4.37 11.83
CA PRO A 12 -21.34 2.95 11.52
C PRO A 12 -21.99 2.69 10.16
N GLU A 13 -22.95 3.53 9.74
CA GLU A 13 -23.67 3.38 8.47
C GLU A 13 -22.73 3.44 7.26
N VAL A 14 -21.67 4.25 7.35
CA VAL A 14 -20.63 4.32 6.30
C VAL A 14 -19.82 3.03 6.28
N ARG A 15 -19.39 2.53 7.44
CA ARG A 15 -18.63 1.28 7.55
C ARG A 15 -19.45 0.08 7.09
N ASP A 16 -20.74 0.06 7.42
CA ASP A 16 -21.71 -0.95 6.99
C ASP A 16 -21.89 -0.95 5.47
N TYR A 17 -21.99 0.24 4.85
CA TYR A 17 -22.08 0.38 3.41
C TYR A 17 -20.83 -0.18 2.69
N PHE A 18 -19.63 0.20 3.11
CA PHE A 18 -18.41 -0.36 2.48
C PHE A 18 -18.28 -1.87 2.72
N THR A 19 -18.68 -2.35 3.91
CA THR A 19 -18.71 -3.78 4.23
C THR A 19 -19.68 -4.54 3.34
N SER A 20 -20.87 -3.97 3.05
CA SER A 20 -21.88 -4.62 2.22
C SER A 20 -21.43 -4.74 0.76
N VAL A 21 -20.75 -3.71 0.22
CA VAL A 21 -20.17 -3.76 -1.13
C VAL A 21 -19.12 -4.87 -1.24
N LEU A 22 -18.22 -5.00 -0.26
CA LEU A 22 -17.21 -6.06 -0.26
C LEU A 22 -17.81 -7.45 -0.03
N ARG A 23 -18.86 -7.55 0.80
CA ARG A 23 -19.63 -8.79 0.98
C ARG A 23 -20.24 -9.25 -0.34
N GLU A 24 -20.87 -8.36 -1.09
CA GLU A 24 -21.46 -8.68 -2.39
C GLU A 24 -20.41 -9.30 -3.34
N VAL A 25 -19.18 -8.79 -3.32
CA VAL A 25 -18.09 -9.33 -4.15
C VAL A 25 -17.78 -10.78 -3.78
N VAL A 26 -17.55 -11.07 -2.49
CA VAL A 26 -17.17 -12.43 -2.07
C VAL A 26 -18.31 -13.44 -2.08
N GLU A 27 -19.57 -12.97 -2.05
CA GLU A 27 -20.75 -13.83 -2.16
C GLU A 27 -21.06 -14.19 -3.63
N ASN A 28 -20.82 -13.28 -4.57
CA ASN A 28 -21.25 -13.44 -5.96
C ASN A 28 -20.13 -13.84 -6.95
N TYR A 29 -18.86 -13.65 -6.59
CA TYR A 29 -17.73 -13.97 -7.46
C TYR A 29 -16.80 -14.97 -6.79
N ASP A 30 -16.22 -15.88 -7.59
CA ASP A 30 -15.19 -16.80 -7.12
C ASP A 30 -13.84 -16.08 -7.00
N VAL A 31 -13.69 -15.33 -5.91
CA VAL A 31 -12.46 -14.65 -5.52
C VAL A 31 -11.88 -15.26 -4.24
N PRO A 32 -10.56 -15.17 -4.04
CA PRO A 32 -9.93 -15.65 -2.81
C PRO A 32 -10.15 -14.71 -1.62
N GLY A 33 -10.57 -13.46 -1.86
CA GLY A 33 -10.67 -12.45 -0.82
C GLY A 33 -10.90 -11.04 -1.37
N VAL A 34 -10.63 -10.03 -0.55
CA VAL A 34 -10.76 -8.61 -0.90
C VAL A 34 -9.50 -7.83 -0.55
N HIS A 35 -9.29 -6.72 -1.27
CA HIS A 35 -8.23 -5.76 -0.98
C HIS A 35 -8.81 -4.37 -0.72
N PHE A 36 -8.48 -3.75 0.43
CA PHE A 36 -8.92 -2.39 0.75
C PHE A 36 -7.76 -1.39 0.83
N LEU A 37 -7.98 -0.20 0.26
CA LEU A 37 -6.97 0.84 0.10
C LEU A 37 -7.15 1.95 1.13
N PHE A 38 -6.34 1.95 2.19
CA PHE A 38 -6.29 3.06 3.15
C PHE A 38 -5.34 4.19 2.73
N ILE A 39 -4.68 4.03 1.59
CA ILE A 39 -3.77 5.00 0.97
C ILE A 39 -4.44 5.90 -0.07
N ARG A 40 -5.77 5.88 -0.12
CA ARG A 40 -6.61 6.72 -0.98
C ARG A 40 -7.80 7.23 -0.17
N SER A 41 -8.30 8.39 -0.56
CA SER A 41 -9.47 9.00 0.07
C SER A 41 -9.32 9.32 1.57
N ASN A 42 -8.07 9.44 2.07
CA ASN A 42 -7.80 10.09 3.35
C ASN A 42 -8.21 11.56 3.28
N PRO A 43 -8.87 12.14 4.30
CA PRO A 43 -9.15 11.58 5.63
C PRO A 43 -10.42 10.71 5.73
N PHE A 44 -10.36 9.68 6.59
CA PHE A 44 -11.50 8.79 6.90
C PHE A 44 -12.33 9.26 8.10
N ALA A 45 -11.77 10.08 8.99
CA ALA A 45 -12.48 10.73 10.08
C ALA A 45 -11.76 12.04 10.43
N LEU A 46 -12.53 13.07 10.76
CA LEU A 46 -12.04 14.41 11.11
C LEU A 46 -12.63 14.87 12.43
N TYR A 47 -13.31 16.02 12.42
CA TYR A 47 -13.89 16.69 13.58
C TYR A 47 -15.42 16.72 13.46
N GLU A 48 -16.01 15.64 12.95
CA GLU A 48 -17.46 15.45 12.97
C GLU A 48 -17.97 15.54 14.41
N GLU A 49 -19.23 15.94 14.58
CA GLU A 49 -19.85 16.10 15.91
C GLU A 49 -19.66 14.83 16.75
N LYS A 50 -19.93 13.66 16.16
CA LYS A 50 -19.72 12.35 16.79
C LYS A 50 -18.27 12.15 17.27
N THR A 51 -17.29 12.42 16.41
CA THR A 51 -15.87 12.27 16.73
C THR A 51 -15.45 13.19 17.88
N VAL A 52 -15.91 14.44 17.87
CA VAL A 52 -15.60 15.43 18.90
C VAL A 52 -16.26 15.06 20.23
N ASP A 53 -17.53 14.67 20.21
CA ASP A 53 -18.30 14.36 21.41
C ASP A 53 -17.81 13.06 22.07
N GLU A 54 -17.49 12.03 21.28
CA GLU A 54 -16.89 10.80 21.81
C GLU A 54 -15.52 11.07 22.42
N PHE A 55 -14.67 11.87 21.78
CA PHE A 55 -13.39 12.25 22.35
C PHE A 55 -13.57 13.01 23.67
N LYS A 56 -14.47 14.01 23.71
CA LYS A 56 -14.76 14.77 24.93
C LYS A 56 -15.29 13.89 26.06
N ALA A 57 -16.13 12.91 25.74
CA ALA A 57 -16.67 11.97 26.73
C ALA A 57 -15.56 11.10 27.36
N ILE A 58 -14.56 10.70 26.57
CA ILE A 58 -13.45 9.85 27.01
C ILE A 58 -12.36 10.66 27.73
N HIS A 59 -12.01 11.83 27.21
CA HIS A 59 -10.81 12.58 27.63
C HIS A 59 -11.12 13.88 28.40
N GLY A 60 -12.38 14.32 28.44
CA GLY A 60 -12.80 15.54 29.16
C GLY A 60 -12.36 16.86 28.52
N GLN A 61 -11.73 16.83 27.34
CA GLN A 61 -11.23 18.01 26.63
C GLN A 61 -11.72 18.04 25.18
N ASP A 62 -11.90 19.25 24.64
CA ASP A 62 -12.24 19.45 23.23
C ASP A 62 -11.00 19.23 22.34
N PRO A 63 -11.02 18.26 21.40
CA PRO A 63 -9.87 17.94 20.58
C PRO A 63 -9.45 19.09 19.64
N ARG A 64 -10.33 20.07 19.39
CA ARG A 64 -10.01 21.25 18.58
C ARG A 64 -9.11 22.25 19.31
N THR A 65 -8.87 22.03 20.60
CA THR A 65 -7.93 22.82 21.41
C THR A 65 -6.56 22.17 21.53
N LEU A 66 -6.39 20.95 21.02
CA LEU A 66 -5.14 20.20 21.03
C LEU A 66 -4.29 20.51 19.79
N PRO A 67 -2.97 20.25 19.84
CA PRO A 67 -2.13 20.23 18.64
C PRO A 67 -2.67 19.28 17.56
N GLU A 68 -2.45 19.60 16.28
CA GLU A 68 -2.95 18.76 15.17
C GLU A 68 -2.36 17.34 15.17
N ASP A 69 -1.14 17.19 15.70
CA ASP A 69 -0.40 15.94 15.85
C ASP A 69 -0.60 15.29 17.23
N ASP A 70 -1.59 15.74 18.01
CA ASP A 70 -1.89 15.16 19.32
C ASP A 70 -2.14 13.65 19.23
N ALA A 71 -1.33 12.91 19.99
CA ALA A 71 -1.29 11.46 19.94
C ALA A 71 -2.63 10.81 20.30
N THR A 72 -3.36 11.40 21.25
CA THR A 72 -4.63 10.86 21.73
C THR A 72 -5.73 11.07 20.70
N PHE A 73 -5.76 12.24 20.05
CA PHE A 73 -6.80 12.54 19.08
C PHE A 73 -6.64 11.79 17.76
N TRP A 74 -5.43 11.64 17.23
CA TRP A 74 -5.27 10.82 16.02
C TRP A 74 -5.55 9.34 16.32
N GLN A 75 -5.13 8.80 17.48
CA GLN A 75 -5.44 7.42 17.85
C GLN A 75 -6.95 7.19 18.01
N HIS A 76 -7.67 8.17 18.58
CA HIS A 76 -9.12 8.15 18.64
C HIS A 76 -9.75 8.05 17.24
N ARG A 77 -9.29 8.86 16.29
CA ARG A 77 -9.75 8.80 14.89
C ARG A 77 -9.36 7.50 14.20
N ALA A 78 -8.15 7.00 14.42
CA ALA A 78 -7.67 5.74 13.85
C ALA A 78 -8.48 4.53 14.32
N ASN A 79 -9.07 4.60 15.52
CA ASN A 79 -9.92 3.55 16.04
C ASN A 79 -11.14 3.26 15.13
N TYR A 80 -11.66 4.26 14.42
CA TYR A 80 -12.77 4.02 13.47
C TYR A 80 -12.35 3.15 12.28
N ALA A 81 -11.13 3.35 11.74
CA ALA A 81 -10.59 2.48 10.71
C ALA A 81 -10.33 1.07 11.25
N THR A 82 -9.85 0.95 12.49
CA THR A 82 -9.69 -0.36 13.16
C THR A 82 -11.02 -1.08 13.35
N GLN A 83 -12.08 -0.38 13.77
CA GLN A 83 -13.43 -0.96 13.85
C GLN A 83 -13.90 -1.48 12.49
N PHE A 84 -13.68 -0.72 11.42
CA PHE A 84 -14.00 -1.15 10.07
C PHE A 84 -13.23 -2.41 9.66
N VAL A 85 -11.92 -2.48 9.93
CA VAL A 85 -11.12 -3.67 9.58
C VAL A 85 -11.57 -4.92 10.36
N ARG A 86 -11.93 -4.77 11.64
CA ARG A 86 -12.54 -5.87 12.42
C ARG A 86 -13.85 -6.33 11.79
N GLN A 87 -14.71 -5.40 11.41
CA GLN A 87 -15.98 -5.69 10.75
C GLN A 87 -15.79 -6.42 9.41
N LEU A 88 -14.78 -6.03 8.62
CA LEU A 88 -14.43 -6.75 7.39
C LEU A 88 -13.96 -8.19 7.68
N ARG A 89 -13.07 -8.37 8.67
CA ARG A 89 -12.59 -9.69 9.07
C ARG A 89 -13.74 -10.60 9.50
N GLU A 90 -14.61 -10.11 10.38
CA GLU A 90 -15.82 -10.84 10.83
C GLU A 90 -16.75 -11.20 9.67
N MET A 91 -16.95 -10.27 8.73
CA MET A 91 -17.75 -10.49 7.53
C MET A 91 -17.17 -11.62 6.67
N LEU A 92 -15.86 -11.56 6.38
CA LEU A 92 -15.16 -12.54 5.56
C LEU A 92 -15.12 -13.92 6.24
N ASP A 93 -14.95 -13.98 7.56
CA ASP A 93 -14.98 -15.24 8.31
C ASP A 93 -16.36 -15.89 8.25
N LYS A 94 -17.42 -15.10 8.37
CA LYS A 94 -18.79 -15.59 8.27
C LYS A 94 -19.11 -16.14 6.88
N VAL A 95 -18.76 -15.41 5.82
CA VAL A 95 -19.00 -15.84 4.43
C VAL A 95 -18.10 -17.02 4.06
N GLY A 96 -16.82 -16.96 4.42
CA GLY A 96 -15.86 -18.02 4.17
C GLY A 96 -16.29 -19.34 4.83
N LYS A 97 -16.76 -19.28 6.08
CA LYS A 97 -17.31 -20.45 6.77
C LYS A 97 -18.52 -21.05 6.05
N SER A 98 -19.42 -20.24 5.48
CA SER A 98 -20.56 -20.77 4.72
C SER A 98 -20.16 -21.33 3.35
N GLN A 99 -19.03 -20.88 2.80
CA GLN A 99 -18.46 -21.37 1.54
C GLN A 99 -17.42 -22.50 1.72
N GLY A 100 -17.04 -22.82 2.97
CA GLY A 100 -16.01 -23.82 3.26
C GLY A 100 -14.58 -23.41 2.87
N LYS A 101 -14.31 -22.10 2.75
CA LYS A 101 -12.97 -21.56 2.44
C LYS A 101 -12.59 -20.42 3.38
N HIS A 102 -11.28 -20.18 3.54
CA HIS A 102 -10.79 -18.94 4.13
C HIS A 102 -10.84 -17.84 3.07
N LEU A 103 -11.45 -16.70 3.40
CA LEU A 103 -11.46 -15.54 2.52
C LEU A 103 -10.43 -14.53 3.02
N GLU A 104 -9.48 -14.15 2.16
CA GLU A 104 -8.36 -13.31 2.55
C GLU A 104 -8.75 -11.82 2.64
N LEU A 105 -8.18 -11.12 3.62
CA LEU A 105 -8.21 -9.66 3.71
C LEU A 105 -6.81 -9.09 3.47
N SER A 106 -6.64 -8.44 2.34
CA SER A 106 -5.44 -7.67 2.02
C SER A 106 -5.71 -6.19 2.22
N VAL A 107 -4.73 -5.43 2.71
CA VAL A 107 -4.86 -3.97 2.86
C VAL A 107 -3.61 -3.25 2.38
N ALA A 108 -3.77 -2.03 1.85
CA ALA A 108 -2.68 -1.11 1.61
C ALA A 108 -2.72 0.05 2.62
N VAL A 109 -1.62 0.26 3.33
CA VAL A 109 -1.49 1.24 4.43
C VAL A 109 -0.29 2.17 4.20
N PRO A 110 -0.29 3.38 4.77
CA PRO A 110 0.85 4.28 4.70
C PRO A 110 2.00 3.79 5.61
N PRO A 111 3.24 4.30 5.44
CA PRO A 111 4.35 4.13 6.39
C PRO A 111 3.93 4.46 7.84
N LEU A 112 4.51 3.81 8.85
CA LEU A 112 4.18 4.08 10.26
C LEU A 112 4.35 5.55 10.65
N GLY A 113 5.39 6.21 10.14
CA GLY A 113 5.61 7.64 10.38
C GLY A 113 4.49 8.55 9.86
N ASN A 114 3.68 8.04 8.94
CA ASN A 114 2.51 8.73 8.39
C ASN A 114 1.21 8.35 9.13
N GLY A 115 1.25 7.35 10.03
CA GLY A 115 0.12 6.90 10.84
C GLY A 115 -0.64 8.05 11.51
N PRO A 116 0.03 9.00 12.20
CA PRO A 116 -0.65 10.14 12.83
C PRO A 116 -1.43 11.02 11.83
N THR A 117 -0.86 11.29 10.66
CA THR A 117 -1.50 12.14 9.63
C THR A 117 -2.64 11.42 8.92
N TRP A 118 -2.52 10.10 8.72
CA TRP A 118 -3.49 9.29 7.98
C TRP A 118 -4.55 8.65 8.89
N CYS A 119 -4.31 8.62 10.20
CA CYS A 119 -5.13 7.92 11.18
C CYS A 119 -5.34 6.44 10.82
N ILE A 120 -4.26 5.75 10.45
CA ILE A 120 -4.27 4.33 10.06
C ILE A 120 -3.25 3.56 10.91
N ASP A 121 -3.69 2.49 11.55
CA ASP A 121 -2.85 1.63 12.40
C ASP A 121 -2.79 0.20 11.85
N GLY A 122 -2.13 0.06 10.69
CA GLY A 122 -1.95 -1.22 10.02
C GLY A 122 -1.16 -2.24 10.85
N ALA A 123 -0.27 -1.77 11.73
CA ALA A 123 0.53 -2.67 12.56
C ALA A 123 -0.32 -3.39 13.60
N THR A 124 -1.28 -2.70 14.23
CA THR A 124 -2.25 -3.36 15.12
C THR A 124 -3.05 -4.43 14.38
N TRP A 125 -3.52 -4.13 13.17
CA TRP A 125 -4.32 -5.09 12.39
C TRP A 125 -3.54 -6.36 12.07
N ALA A 126 -2.26 -6.23 11.70
CA ALA A 126 -1.39 -7.36 11.47
C ALA A 126 -1.10 -8.15 12.76
N ARG A 127 -0.75 -7.49 13.87
CA ARG A 127 -0.48 -8.17 15.15
C ARG A 127 -1.66 -8.98 15.67
N GLU A 128 -2.87 -8.47 15.47
CA GLU A 128 -4.10 -9.14 15.89
C GLU A 128 -4.59 -10.19 14.89
N GLY A 129 -3.94 -10.35 13.73
CA GLY A 129 -4.34 -11.30 12.70
C GLY A 129 -5.64 -10.91 11.99
N LEU A 130 -5.97 -9.62 11.93
CA LEU A 130 -7.14 -9.12 11.22
C LEU A 130 -6.95 -9.11 9.70
N VAL A 131 -5.71 -9.09 9.23
CA VAL A 131 -5.37 -9.03 7.80
C VAL A 131 -4.45 -10.18 7.44
N ASP A 132 -4.64 -10.73 6.25
CA ASP A 132 -3.82 -11.80 5.68
C ASP A 132 -2.60 -11.24 4.94
N TRP A 133 -2.69 -10.01 4.43
CA TRP A 133 -1.59 -9.33 3.73
C TRP A 133 -1.56 -7.83 4.07
N LEU A 134 -0.41 -7.33 4.52
CA LEU A 134 -0.20 -5.91 4.82
C LEU A 134 0.74 -5.28 3.79
N THR A 135 0.20 -4.47 2.88
CA THR A 135 0.99 -3.74 1.88
C THR A 135 1.32 -2.33 2.36
N VAL A 136 2.60 -1.95 2.40
CA VAL A 136 3.03 -0.59 2.74
C VAL A 136 3.27 0.21 1.46
N HIS A 137 2.60 1.36 1.34
CA HIS A 137 2.69 2.24 0.19
C HIS A 137 2.99 3.68 0.60
N ALA A 138 4.08 4.24 0.06
CA ALA A 138 4.54 5.61 0.36
C ALA A 138 4.19 6.66 -0.71
N GLY A 139 3.45 6.31 -1.77
CA GLY A 139 3.24 7.21 -2.92
C GLY A 139 4.52 7.46 -3.75
N GLY A 140 5.53 6.62 -3.54
CA GLY A 140 6.88 6.74 -4.06
C GLY A 140 7.70 5.52 -3.64
N ILE A 141 9.00 5.58 -3.91
CA ILE A 141 9.95 4.57 -3.44
C ILE A 141 9.94 4.58 -1.90
N LEU A 142 9.61 3.45 -1.29
CA LEU A 142 9.56 3.31 0.16
C LEU A 142 10.99 3.33 0.75
N PRO A 143 11.29 4.14 1.78
CA PRO A 143 12.58 4.10 2.45
C PRO A 143 12.81 2.78 3.19
N LEU A 144 14.06 2.29 3.25
CA LEU A 144 14.39 1.00 3.87
C LEU A 144 14.10 1.00 5.37
N GLU A 145 14.35 2.12 6.04
CA GLU A 145 14.04 2.31 7.46
C GLU A 145 12.55 2.18 7.75
N ALA A 146 11.69 2.57 6.80
CA ALA A 146 10.24 2.43 6.95
C ALA A 146 9.80 0.96 6.85
N VAL A 147 10.48 0.15 6.04
CA VAL A 147 10.25 -1.31 5.96
C VAL A 147 10.67 -1.95 7.28
N GLY A 148 11.89 -1.67 7.75
CA GLY A 148 12.40 -2.20 9.01
C GLY A 148 11.53 -1.80 10.22
N ALA A 149 11.12 -0.53 10.29
CA ALA A 149 10.22 -0.05 11.34
C ALA A 149 8.87 -0.79 11.34
N TYR A 150 8.29 -1.03 10.16
CA TYR A 150 7.06 -1.81 10.06
C TYR A 150 7.27 -3.26 10.49
N ARG A 151 8.33 -3.91 10.00
CA ARG A 151 8.64 -5.30 10.35
C ARG A 151 8.78 -5.48 11.86
N GLN A 152 9.45 -4.55 12.53
CA GLN A 152 9.57 -4.52 13.98
C GLN A 152 8.21 -4.31 14.65
N ALA A 153 7.39 -3.38 14.16
CA ALA A 153 6.07 -3.11 14.73
C ALA A 153 5.11 -4.30 14.63
N ILE A 154 5.29 -5.19 13.64
CA ILE A 154 4.47 -6.40 13.48
C ILE A 154 5.23 -7.68 13.87
N GLU A 155 6.26 -7.57 14.71
CA GLU A 155 6.98 -8.73 15.24
C GLU A 155 6.01 -9.74 15.90
N GLY A 156 6.21 -11.02 15.64
CA GLY A 156 5.33 -12.10 16.09
C GLY A 156 4.03 -12.28 15.28
N SER A 157 3.67 -11.33 14.41
CA SER A 157 2.57 -11.52 13.47
C SER A 157 2.92 -12.53 12.38
N LYS A 158 1.92 -13.32 11.96
CA LYS A 158 1.99 -14.19 10.78
C LYS A 158 1.66 -13.47 9.46
N THR A 159 1.27 -12.20 9.53
CA THR A 159 0.91 -11.40 8.36
C THR A 159 2.18 -11.08 7.56
N PRO A 160 2.26 -11.46 6.27
CA PRO A 160 3.35 -11.06 5.39
C PRO A 160 3.36 -9.54 5.18
N LEU A 161 4.55 -8.95 5.29
CA LEU A 161 4.81 -7.55 4.99
C LEU A 161 5.13 -7.38 3.50
N ILE A 162 4.21 -6.79 2.76
CA ILE A 162 4.37 -6.53 1.33
C ILE A 162 4.80 -5.08 1.12
N VAL A 163 5.84 -4.87 0.31
CA VAL A 163 6.28 -3.52 -0.06
C VAL A 163 5.72 -3.16 -1.42
N ASP A 164 5.02 -2.02 -1.55
CA ASP A 164 4.77 -1.48 -2.88
C ASP A 164 6.07 -0.95 -3.48
N PHE A 165 6.51 -1.61 -4.54
CA PHE A 165 7.78 -1.37 -5.18
C PHE A 165 7.82 -0.01 -5.93
N TYR A 166 6.66 0.44 -6.43
CA TYR A 166 6.47 1.73 -7.10
C TYR A 166 7.59 2.19 -8.08
N PRO A 167 8.10 1.35 -9.02
CA PRO A 167 9.33 1.65 -9.75
C PRO A 167 9.12 2.55 -10.98
N ARG A 168 8.38 3.66 -10.84
CA ARG A 168 7.91 4.51 -11.96
C ARG A 168 8.98 4.86 -13.00
N ARG A 169 10.23 5.04 -12.59
CA ARG A 169 11.37 5.37 -13.48
C ARG A 169 12.64 4.59 -13.14
N MET A 170 12.54 3.57 -12.27
CA MET A 170 13.71 2.84 -11.78
C MET A 170 14.25 1.92 -12.88
N PRO A 171 15.54 2.04 -13.27
CA PRO A 171 16.18 1.12 -14.20
C PRO A 171 16.12 -0.33 -13.73
N ALA A 172 16.11 -1.26 -14.68
CA ALA A 172 15.94 -2.69 -14.45
C ALA A 172 16.94 -3.30 -13.43
N CYS A 173 18.23 -2.98 -13.55
CA CYS A 173 19.26 -3.46 -12.61
C CYS A 173 19.11 -2.89 -11.20
N ASP A 174 18.67 -1.63 -11.08
CA ASP A 174 18.40 -1.00 -9.80
C ASP A 174 17.17 -1.60 -9.11
N ARG A 175 16.20 -2.14 -9.88
CA ARG A 175 15.07 -2.89 -9.31
C ARG A 175 15.53 -4.17 -8.63
N LEU A 176 16.45 -4.92 -9.24
CA LEU A 176 16.99 -6.15 -8.63
C LEU A 176 17.69 -5.85 -7.30
N ARG A 177 18.61 -4.87 -7.30
CA ARG A 177 19.32 -4.44 -6.08
C ARG A 177 18.36 -3.93 -5.01
N ARG A 178 17.37 -3.12 -5.41
CA ARG A 178 16.39 -2.61 -4.46
C ARG A 178 15.51 -3.71 -3.87
N ALA A 179 15.14 -4.72 -4.66
CA ALA A 179 14.40 -5.87 -4.15
C ALA A 179 15.23 -6.64 -3.10
N VAL A 180 16.53 -6.80 -3.32
CA VAL A 180 17.45 -7.34 -2.30
C VAL A 180 17.40 -6.49 -1.03
N ASP A 181 17.60 -5.17 -1.14
CA ASP A 181 17.59 -4.27 0.03
C ASP A 181 16.27 -4.38 0.81
N TYR A 182 15.13 -4.51 0.13
CA TYR A 182 13.83 -4.66 0.78
C TYR A 182 13.65 -6.01 1.48
N TYR A 183 14.10 -7.10 0.87
CA TYR A 183 14.10 -8.41 1.53
C TYR A 183 14.99 -8.41 2.77
N GLU A 184 16.16 -7.79 2.71
CA GLU A 184 17.05 -7.63 3.87
C GLU A 184 16.43 -6.75 4.97
N ALA A 185 15.67 -5.72 4.58
CA ALA A 185 14.93 -4.87 5.51
C ALA A 185 13.68 -5.56 6.12
N GLY A 186 13.32 -6.75 5.66
CA GLY A 186 12.25 -7.58 6.24
C GLY A 186 10.94 -7.61 5.46
N ALA A 187 10.94 -7.24 4.18
CA ALA A 187 9.80 -7.50 3.28
C ALA A 187 9.65 -9.02 3.05
N ASP A 188 8.41 -9.46 2.92
CA ASP A 188 8.05 -10.84 2.55
C ASP A 188 7.71 -10.96 1.05
N GLY A 189 7.44 -9.83 0.39
CA GLY A 189 7.17 -9.76 -1.04
C GLY A 189 6.86 -8.35 -1.52
N PHE A 190 6.45 -8.26 -2.79
CA PHE A 190 6.25 -6.98 -3.47
C PHE A 190 4.87 -6.86 -4.10
N CYS A 191 4.35 -5.64 -4.13
CA CYS A 191 3.24 -5.24 -4.98
C CYS A 191 3.72 -4.15 -5.96
N PHE A 192 2.97 -3.96 -7.07
CA PHE A 192 3.32 -2.99 -8.10
C PHE A 192 2.14 -2.07 -8.41
N TRP A 193 2.09 -0.93 -7.74
CA TRP A 193 1.04 0.06 -7.97
C TRP A 193 1.22 0.85 -9.28
N ASP A 194 0.11 1.08 -10.00
CA ASP A 194 0.05 1.81 -11.29
C ASP A 194 1.08 1.34 -12.34
N SER A 195 1.48 0.06 -12.30
CA SER A 195 2.56 -0.48 -13.13
C SER A 195 2.10 -0.98 -14.51
N GLN A 196 0.81 -1.28 -14.67
CA GLN A 196 0.23 -1.94 -15.85
C GLN A 196 0.46 -1.21 -17.17
N ALA A 197 0.59 0.12 -17.14
CA ALA A 197 0.82 0.96 -18.32
C ALA A 197 2.15 1.73 -18.26
N ARG A 198 3.05 1.36 -17.33
CA ARG A 198 4.27 2.12 -17.02
C ARG A 198 5.54 1.30 -17.24
N VAL A 199 5.50 0.42 -18.24
CA VAL A 199 6.68 -0.30 -18.73
C VAL A 199 7.32 0.56 -19.83
N VAL A 200 8.25 1.44 -19.45
CA VAL A 200 8.87 2.36 -20.42
C VAL A 200 9.89 1.63 -21.29
N ARG A 201 10.53 0.58 -20.74
CA ARG A 201 11.59 -0.19 -21.38
C ARG A 201 11.31 -1.68 -21.26
N ALA A 202 11.62 -2.45 -22.31
CA ALA A 202 11.50 -3.91 -22.28
C ALA A 202 12.33 -4.55 -21.15
N SER A 203 13.42 -3.90 -20.75
CA SER A 203 14.27 -4.35 -19.66
C SER A 203 13.59 -4.36 -18.31
N GLU A 204 12.76 -3.35 -18.03
CA GLU A 204 12.00 -3.25 -16.78
C GLU A 204 11.02 -4.40 -16.64
N PHE A 205 10.25 -4.69 -17.71
CA PHE A 205 9.32 -5.83 -17.73
C PHE A 205 10.04 -7.16 -17.53
N ALA A 206 11.17 -7.34 -18.19
CA ALA A 206 11.92 -8.58 -18.10
C ALA A 206 12.53 -8.82 -16.72
N THR A 207 12.86 -7.76 -15.97
CA THR A 207 13.38 -7.88 -14.61
C THR A 207 12.31 -8.10 -13.56
N ASP A 208 11.09 -7.60 -13.77
CA ASP A 208 10.03 -7.68 -12.74
C ASP A 208 9.67 -9.14 -12.40
N ARG A 209 9.77 -10.07 -13.37
CA ARG A 209 9.53 -11.51 -13.14
C ARG A 209 10.52 -12.15 -12.17
N PHE A 210 11.67 -11.53 -11.94
CA PHE A 210 12.71 -12.06 -11.07
C PHE A 210 12.53 -11.65 -9.62
N LEU A 211 11.78 -10.58 -9.36
CA LEU A 211 11.76 -9.94 -8.04
C LEU A 211 11.15 -10.84 -6.95
N GLY A 212 10.35 -11.84 -7.30
CA GLY A 212 9.83 -12.83 -6.35
C GLY A 212 10.78 -13.99 -5.99
N HIS A 213 11.89 -14.16 -6.71
CA HIS A 213 12.82 -15.28 -6.51
C HIS A 213 13.91 -14.92 -5.51
N ARG A 214 13.54 -14.79 -4.24
CA ARG A 214 14.42 -14.28 -3.17
C ARG A 214 15.80 -14.94 -3.12
N GLU A 215 15.89 -16.26 -3.30
CA GLU A 215 17.14 -17.01 -3.19
C GLU A 215 18.12 -16.70 -4.32
N ASP A 216 17.62 -16.57 -5.56
CA ASP A 216 18.43 -16.31 -6.75
C ASP A 216 18.69 -14.81 -6.99
N LEU A 217 17.92 -13.94 -6.32
CA LEU A 217 17.86 -12.52 -6.62
C LEU A 217 19.21 -11.81 -6.42
N LEU A 218 19.98 -12.21 -5.40
CA LEU A 218 21.31 -11.68 -5.12
C LEU A 218 22.26 -11.92 -6.31
N ASP A 219 22.35 -13.19 -6.73
CA ASP A 219 23.18 -13.59 -7.86
C ASP A 219 22.78 -12.85 -9.13
N TRP A 220 21.48 -12.73 -9.39
CA TRP A 220 20.99 -11.99 -10.56
C TRP A 220 21.27 -10.49 -10.47
N ALA A 221 21.15 -9.87 -9.29
CA ALA A 221 21.47 -8.45 -9.10
C ALA A 221 22.95 -8.15 -9.40
N GLU A 222 23.85 -9.11 -9.17
CA GLU A 222 25.27 -9.01 -9.50
C GLU A 222 25.58 -9.33 -10.96
N GLN A 223 24.94 -10.38 -11.52
CA GLN A 223 25.26 -10.93 -12.84
C GLN A 223 24.49 -10.28 -13.99
N MET A 224 23.43 -9.52 -13.71
CA MET A 224 22.56 -8.90 -14.73
C MET A 224 22.60 -7.36 -14.78
N PRO A 225 23.77 -6.69 -14.72
CA PRO A 225 23.81 -5.23 -14.81
C PRO A 225 23.29 -4.72 -16.16
N ASP A 226 23.53 -5.46 -17.25
CA ASP A 226 23.11 -5.13 -18.62
C ASP A 226 22.45 -6.34 -19.30
N THR A 227 21.21 -6.66 -18.92
CA THR A 227 20.43 -7.77 -19.50
C THR A 227 20.10 -7.61 -20.98
N PHE A 228 20.39 -6.43 -21.56
CA PHE A 228 20.00 -6.09 -22.90
C PHE A 228 21.17 -5.53 -23.68
N ARG A 229 21.40 -6.11 -24.86
CA ARG A 229 22.25 -5.49 -25.87
C ARG A 229 21.54 -4.25 -26.40
N VAL A 230 22.05 -3.07 -26.03
CA VAL A 230 21.65 -1.81 -26.64
C VAL A 230 22.43 -1.63 -27.94
N ILE A 231 21.74 -1.59 -29.07
CA ILE A 231 22.35 -1.26 -30.36
C ILE A 231 21.89 0.14 -30.72
N PRO A 232 22.77 1.15 -30.75
CA PRO A 232 22.40 2.47 -31.22
C PRO A 232 21.95 2.37 -32.67
N LEU A 233 20.78 2.92 -32.97
CA LEU A 233 20.29 3.04 -34.33
C LEU A 233 20.94 4.29 -34.93
N ASP A 234 21.98 4.13 -35.75
CA ASP A 234 22.69 5.27 -36.35
C ASP A 234 21.92 5.88 -37.51
N THR A 235 21.22 5.05 -38.30
CA THR A 235 20.41 5.48 -39.44
C THR A 235 19.07 4.75 -39.48
N LEU A 236 18.01 5.46 -39.87
CA LEU A 236 16.69 4.90 -40.16
C LEU A 236 16.23 5.41 -41.52
N GLN A 237 16.04 4.50 -42.49
CA GLN A 237 15.65 4.84 -43.85
C GLN A 237 16.56 5.89 -44.54
N GLY A 238 17.87 5.84 -44.27
CA GLY A 238 18.84 6.76 -44.87
C GLY A 238 18.97 8.11 -44.15
N TYR A 239 18.14 8.38 -43.14
CA TYR A 239 18.29 9.54 -42.28
C TYR A 239 19.19 9.22 -41.08
N THR A 240 20.11 10.13 -40.75
CA THR A 240 20.88 10.04 -39.50
C THR A 240 19.95 10.12 -38.31
N MET A 241 20.12 9.31 -37.28
CA MET A 241 19.36 9.39 -36.02
C MET A 241 20.11 10.18 -34.94
N ASP A 242 21.26 10.76 -35.28
CA ASP A 242 22.04 11.61 -34.38
C ASP A 242 21.27 12.89 -34.05
N ARG A 243 20.94 13.04 -32.75
CA ARG A 243 20.15 14.15 -32.20
C ARG A 243 20.69 15.54 -32.53
N ARG A 244 21.98 15.67 -32.88
CA ARG A 244 22.56 16.96 -33.32
C ARG A 244 21.94 17.48 -34.62
N TYR A 245 21.35 16.60 -35.44
CA TYR A 245 20.75 16.95 -36.72
C TYR A 245 19.20 16.96 -36.68
N TRP A 246 18.60 16.78 -35.49
CA TRP A 246 17.14 16.83 -35.31
C TRP A 246 16.75 17.91 -34.31
N THR A 247 15.75 18.70 -34.65
CA THR A 247 15.03 19.56 -33.70
C THR A 247 13.90 18.75 -33.07
N LEU A 248 13.90 18.62 -31.73
CA LEU A 248 12.78 18.05 -30.97
C LEU A 248 11.54 18.94 -31.17
N THR A 249 10.47 18.40 -31.75
CA THR A 249 9.17 19.09 -31.88
C THR A 249 8.27 18.93 -30.64
N SER A 250 8.77 18.30 -29.57
CA SER A 250 8.09 18.17 -28.29
C SER A 250 9.04 18.56 -27.16
N GLY A 251 8.95 19.81 -26.73
CA GLY A 251 9.36 20.28 -25.41
C GLY A 251 8.18 20.28 -24.46
#